data_AF-A0ABD0T099-F1
#
_entry.id   AF-A0ABD0T099-F1
#
_cell.length_a   1.000
_cell.length_b   1.000
_cell.length_c   1.000
_cell.angle_alpha   90.00
_cell.angle_beta   90.00
_cell.angle_gamma   90.00
#
_symmetry.space_group_name_H-M   'P 1'
#
loop_
_entity.id
_entity.type
_entity.pdbx_description
1 polymer ?
#
loop_
_entity_poly.entity_id
_entity_poly.type
_entity_poly.pdbx_seq_one_letter_code
_entity_poly.pdbx_strand_id
1 'polypeptide(L)'
;MSQWSGEHRAFAIEAFFKSHDSYVLARRQFCSHFNIRRISDGPSVNLICSWVERFRATASARNTSRPGPSRSSRTPENIALVERTLRENARLSIRKRAASLGLPRAIVHEILKKDIKFHPFKIQIIQELKENDCVTQFFL
;
A
#
# COMPACT_ATOMS: atom_id res chain seq x y z
N MET A 1 14.01 -6.36 -5.34
CA MET A 1 13.88 -6.24 -6.81
C MET A 1 13.72 -7.65 -7.39
N SER A 2 12.93 -7.83 -8.46
CA SER A 2 12.83 -9.12 -9.15
C SER A 2 14.16 -9.43 -9.85
N GLN A 3 14.72 -10.63 -9.68
CA GLN A 3 15.96 -11.06 -10.33
C GLN A 3 15.89 -10.98 -11.87
N TRP A 4 14.69 -11.08 -12.45
CA TRP A 4 14.44 -11.00 -13.89
C TRP A 4 13.59 -9.78 -14.24
N SER A 5 14.07 -8.93 -15.15
CA SER A 5 13.32 -7.77 -15.69
C SER A 5 12.21 -8.20 -16.65
N GLY A 6 11.31 -7.27 -17.01
CA GLY A 6 10.27 -7.51 -18.02
C GLY A 6 10.82 -7.94 -19.38
N GLU A 7 11.95 -7.39 -19.80
CA GLU A 7 12.66 -7.73 -21.05
C GLU A 7 13.09 -9.20 -21.08
N HIS A 8 13.67 -9.69 -19.99
CA HIS A 8 14.07 -11.09 -19.85
C HIS A 8 12.86 -12.03 -20.03
N ARG A 9 11.71 -11.67 -19.44
CA ARG A 9 10.50 -12.49 -19.57
C ARG A 9 9.94 -12.45 -20.98
N ALA A 10 9.92 -11.27 -21.61
CA ALA A 10 9.46 -11.12 -22.99
C ALA A 10 10.29 -11.99 -23.93
N PHE A 11 11.62 -11.96 -23.81
CA PHE A 11 12.51 -12.81 -24.59
C PHE A 11 12.26 -14.31 -24.34
N ALA A 12 12.09 -14.73 -23.08
CA ALA A 12 11.81 -16.12 -22.76
C ALA A 12 10.49 -16.63 -23.36
N ILE A 13 9.46 -15.78 -23.39
CA ILE A 13 8.16 -16.10 -24.00
C ILE A 13 8.29 -16.17 -25.53
N GLU A 14 9.01 -15.23 -26.14
CA GLU A 14 9.27 -15.23 -27.59
C GLU A 14 10.05 -16.48 -28.02
N ALA A 15 11.11 -16.83 -27.28
CA ALA A 15 11.92 -18.02 -27.50
C ALA A 15 11.08 -19.31 -27.38
N PHE A 16 10.10 -19.34 -26.47
CA PHE A 16 9.17 -20.46 -26.33
C PHE A 16 8.31 -20.65 -27.59
N PHE A 17 7.69 -19.59 -28.10
CA PHE A 17 6.90 -19.67 -29.33
C PHE A 17 7.74 -20.03 -30.57
N LYS A 18 8.97 -19.54 -30.64
CA LYS A 18 9.91 -19.89 -31.73
C LYS A 18 10.42 -21.34 -31.67
N SER A 19 10.37 -21.98 -30.50
CA SER A 19 10.96 -23.31 -30.25
C SER A 19 9.93 -24.45 -30.22
N HIS A 20 8.80 -24.30 -30.90
CA HIS A 20 7.71 -25.30 -30.95
C HIS A 20 7.23 -25.73 -29.55
N ASP A 21 6.97 -24.76 -28.66
CA ASP A 21 6.49 -24.99 -27.29
C ASP A 21 7.45 -25.80 -26.39
N SER A 22 8.75 -25.83 -26.71
CA SER A 22 9.75 -26.49 -25.87
C SER A 22 10.36 -25.53 -24.85
N TYR A 23 10.00 -25.71 -23.57
CA TYR A 23 10.57 -24.92 -22.47
C TYR A 23 12.08 -25.14 -22.27
N VAL A 24 12.60 -26.32 -22.59
CA VAL A 24 14.04 -26.63 -22.46
C VAL A 24 14.84 -25.88 -23.52
N LEU A 25 14.36 -25.82 -24.76
CA LEU A 25 14.99 -25.06 -25.83
C LEU A 25 14.90 -23.56 -25.58
N ALA A 26 13.74 -23.06 -25.14
CA ALA A 26 13.56 -21.67 -24.75
C ALA A 26 14.55 -21.25 -23.65
N ARG A 27 14.75 -22.12 -22.64
CA ARG A 27 15.74 -21.89 -21.58
C ARG A 27 17.18 -21.84 -22.11
N ARG A 28 17.55 -22.74 -23.02
CA ARG A 28 18.90 -22.75 -23.63
C ARG A 28 19.15 -21.50 -24.45
N GLN A 29 18.18 -21.10 -25.28
CA GLN A 29 18.23 -19.86 -26.06
C GLN A 29 18.31 -18.63 -25.17
N PHE A 30 17.54 -18.60 -24.07
CA PHE A 30 17.64 -17.54 -23.07
C PHE A 30 19.04 -17.44 -22.47
N CYS A 31 19.61 -18.54 -21.99
CA CYS A 31 20.96 -18.53 -21.42
C CYS A 31 22.02 -18.11 -22.44
N SER A 32 21.88 -18.54 -23.70
CA SER A 32 22.77 -18.13 -24.79
C SER A 32 22.66 -16.64 -25.11
N HIS A 33 21.45 -16.09 -25.14
CA HIS A 33 21.20 -14.69 -25.47
C HIS A 33 21.70 -13.72 -24.40
N PHE A 34 21.52 -14.08 -23.12
CA PHE A 34 21.95 -13.24 -21.98
C PHE A 34 23.35 -13.59 -21.46
N ASN A 35 24.15 -14.37 -22.20
CA ASN A 35 25.52 -14.76 -21.84
C ASN A 35 25.65 -15.42 -20.45
N ILE A 36 24.66 -16.23 -20.08
CA ILE A 36 24.63 -16.94 -18.79
C ILE A 36 25.49 -18.21 -18.91
N ARG A 37 26.65 -18.20 -18.23
CA ARG A 37 27.67 -19.26 -18.33
C ARG A 37 27.18 -20.63 -17.87
N ARG A 38 26.40 -20.69 -16.78
CA ARG A 38 25.83 -21.95 -16.28
C ARG A 38 24.32 -21.93 -16.46
N ILE A 39 23.77 -23.00 -17.02
CA ILE A 39 22.32 -23.15 -17.18
C ILE A 39 21.58 -23.08 -15.83
N SER A 40 22.25 -23.48 -14.73
CA SER A 40 21.75 -23.36 -13.36
C SER A 40 21.49 -21.92 -12.91
N ASP A 41 22.24 -20.96 -13.45
CA ASP A 41 22.19 -19.55 -13.04
C ASP A 41 21.05 -18.80 -13.76
N GLY A 42 20.51 -19.43 -14.81
CA GLY A 42 19.35 -18.94 -15.55
C GLY A 42 18.01 -19.31 -14.90
N PRO A 43 16.89 -18.83 -15.47
CA PRO A 43 15.56 -19.16 -14.99
C PRO A 43 15.31 -20.67 -15.09
N SER A 44 14.65 -21.22 -14.07
CA SER A 44 14.22 -22.62 -14.11
C SER A 44 13.13 -22.83 -15.17
N VAL A 45 12.97 -24.07 -15.62
CA VAL A 45 11.92 -24.44 -16.59
C VAL A 45 10.53 -24.07 -16.06
N ASN A 46 10.27 -24.36 -14.78
CA ASN A 46 9.01 -24.01 -14.11
C ASN A 46 8.78 -22.49 -14.06
N LEU A 47 9.84 -21.70 -13.91
CA LEU A 47 9.73 -20.25 -13.92
C LEU A 47 9.33 -19.73 -15.31
N ILE A 48 9.93 -20.27 -16.38
CA ILE A 48 9.56 -19.95 -17.76
C ILE A 48 8.11 -20.38 -18.04
N CYS A 49 7.71 -21.58 -17.60
CA CYS A 49 6.32 -22.06 -17.68
C CYS A 49 5.35 -21.07 -17.05
N SER A 50 5.63 -20.61 -15.82
CA SER A 50 4.80 -19.62 -15.13
C SER A 50 4.72 -18.27 -15.84
N TRP A 51 5.77 -17.87 -16.58
CA TRP A 51 5.75 -16.64 -17.38
C TRP A 51 4.86 -16.79 -18.60
N VAL A 52 4.93 -17.92 -19.30
CA VAL A 52 4.09 -18.22 -20.46
C VAL A 52 2.61 -18.33 -20.05
N GLU A 53 2.31 -19.03 -18.96
CA GLU A 53 0.93 -19.14 -18.43
C GLU A 53 0.36 -17.76 -18.08
N ARG A 54 1.13 -16.94 -17.36
CA ARG A 54 0.71 -15.58 -17.02
C ARG A 54 0.54 -14.71 -18.25
N PHE A 55 1.40 -14.87 -19.25
CA PHE A 55 1.27 -14.19 -20.52
C PHE A 55 0.00 -14.60 -21.26
N ARG A 56 -0.32 -15.89 -21.33
CA ARG A 56 -1.58 -16.37 -21.93
C ARG A 56 -2.81 -15.85 -21.18
N ALA A 57 -2.73 -15.67 -19.86
CA ALA A 57 -3.85 -15.17 -19.06
C ALA A 57 -4.05 -13.65 -19.11
N THR A 58 -2.97 -12.86 -19.18
CA THR A 58 -3.01 -11.39 -19.01
C THR A 58 -2.43 -10.60 -20.19
N ALA A 59 -1.90 -11.28 -21.22
CA ALA A 59 -1.19 -10.70 -22.36
C ALA A 59 -0.03 -9.76 -21.99
N SER A 60 0.53 -9.92 -20.78
CA SER A 60 1.55 -9.03 -20.22
C SER A 60 2.71 -9.81 -19.62
N ALA A 61 3.93 -9.39 -19.96
CA ALA A 61 5.18 -9.90 -19.38
C ALA A 61 5.60 -9.15 -18.09
N ARG A 62 4.86 -8.11 -17.70
CA ARG A 62 5.16 -7.34 -16.48
C ARG A 62 4.79 -8.17 -15.24
N ASN A 63 5.57 -8.00 -14.18
CA ASN A 63 5.18 -8.60 -12.90
C ASN A 63 3.97 -7.84 -12.38
N THR A 64 2.93 -8.55 -11.98
CA THR A 64 1.84 -7.95 -11.23
C THR A 64 2.41 -7.35 -9.95
N SER A 65 2.02 -6.13 -9.63
CA SER A 65 2.36 -5.56 -8.32
C SER A 65 1.90 -6.54 -7.25
N ARG A 66 2.77 -6.85 -6.30
CA ARG A 66 2.35 -7.69 -5.17
C ARG A 66 1.18 -6.96 -4.50
N PRO A 67 0.07 -7.65 -4.19
CA PRO A 67 -0.96 -7.03 -3.39
C PRO A 67 -0.28 -6.49 -2.12
N GLY A 68 -0.56 -5.22 -1.82
CA GLY A 68 -0.01 -4.58 -0.64
C GLY A 68 -0.45 -5.32 0.63
N PRO A 69 0.13 -4.99 1.80
CA PRO A 69 -0.23 -5.62 3.05
C PRO A 69 -1.75 -5.61 3.27
N SER A 70 -2.37 -6.78 3.28
CA SER A 70 -3.82 -6.93 3.47
C SER A 70 -4.17 -6.86 4.95
N ARG A 71 -4.07 -5.67 5.57
CA ARG A 71 -4.61 -5.40 6.91
C ARG A 71 -5.10 -3.97 7.01
N SER A 72 -6.25 -3.71 6.41
CA SER A 72 -7.05 -2.56 6.82
C SER A 72 -8.19 -3.07 7.68
N SER A 73 -8.03 -3.02 9.01
CA SER A 73 -9.19 -3.11 9.91
C SER A 73 -10.11 -1.89 9.76
N ARG A 74 -9.74 -0.90 8.92
CA ARG A 74 -10.61 0.15 8.39
C ARG A 74 -11.46 -0.45 7.26
N THR A 75 -12.36 -1.35 7.64
CA THR A 75 -13.46 -1.79 6.77
C THR A 75 -14.47 -0.64 6.66
N PRO A 76 -15.22 -0.53 5.55
CA PRO A 76 -16.25 0.50 5.40
C PRO A 76 -17.30 0.44 6.52
N GLU A 77 -17.59 -0.76 7.03
CA GLU A 77 -18.47 -1.00 8.18
C GLU A 77 -17.93 -0.34 9.46
N ASN A 78 -16.66 -0.56 9.80
CA ASN A 78 -16.04 0.04 10.99
C ASN A 78 -15.96 1.56 10.88
N ILE A 79 -15.77 2.10 9.67
CA ILE A 79 -15.79 3.56 9.43
C ILE A 79 -17.19 4.10 9.72
N ALA A 80 -18.24 3.50 9.16
CA ALA A 80 -19.62 3.91 9.40
C ALA A 80 -20.01 3.84 10.88
N LEU A 81 -19.53 2.83 11.60
CA LEU A 81 -19.76 2.65 13.04
C LEU A 81 -19.11 3.77 13.87
N VAL A 82 -17.85 4.12 13.56
CA VAL A 82 -17.14 5.22 14.21
C VAL A 82 -17.81 6.56 13.89
N GLU A 83 -18.26 6.77 12.64
CA GLU A 83 -19.02 7.97 12.28
C GLU A 83 -20.35 8.08 13.03
N ARG A 84 -21.12 6.99 13.13
CA ARG A 84 -22.39 6.97 13.87
C ARG A 84 -22.18 7.40 15.32
N THR A 85 -21.21 6.79 15.99
CA THR A 85 -20.92 7.13 17.39
C THR A 85 -20.43 8.57 17.56
N LEU A 86 -19.80 9.18 16.55
CA LEU A 86 -19.41 10.59 16.59
C LEU A 86 -20.61 11.52 16.49
N ARG A 87 -21.57 11.19 15.62
CA ARG A 87 -22.84 11.93 15.50
C ARG A 87 -23.65 11.85 16.78
N GLU A 88 -23.67 10.69 17.43
CA GLU A 88 -24.33 10.50 18.72
C GLU A 88 -23.65 11.29 19.83
N ASN A 89 -22.32 11.17 19.98
CA ASN A 89 -21.56 11.79 21.05
C ASN A 89 -20.14 12.18 20.60
N ALA A 90 -19.98 13.45 20.22
CA ALA A 90 -18.70 14.00 19.77
C ALA A 90 -17.64 14.10 20.89
N ARG A 91 -18.06 14.23 22.16
CA ARG A 91 -17.17 14.43 23.31
C ARG A 91 -16.49 13.15 23.82
N LEU A 92 -16.88 11.97 23.31
CA LEU A 92 -16.29 10.71 23.76
C LEU A 92 -14.83 10.58 23.33
N SER A 93 -13.98 10.23 24.30
CA SER A 93 -12.56 9.97 24.03
C SER A 93 -12.38 8.72 23.17
N ILE A 94 -11.27 8.67 22.43
CA ILE A 94 -10.92 7.54 21.56
C ILE A 94 -10.91 6.22 22.34
N ARG A 95 -10.42 6.22 23.59
CA ARG A 95 -10.38 5.02 24.44
C ARG A 95 -11.79 4.52 24.79
N LYS A 96 -12.69 5.43 25.19
CA LYS A 96 -14.08 5.06 25.50
C LYS A 96 -14.81 4.55 24.26
N ARG A 97 -14.62 5.22 23.11
CA ARG A 97 -15.20 4.82 21.82
C ARG A 97 -14.68 3.45 21.37
N ALA A 98 -13.39 3.19 21.52
CA ALA A 98 -12.80 1.89 21.22
C ALA A 98 -13.42 0.76 22.08
N ALA A 99 -13.57 1.02 23.39
CA ALA A 99 -14.18 0.07 24.31
C ALA A 99 -15.67 -0.20 23.98
N SER A 100 -16.45 0.84 23.64
CA SER A 100 -17.86 0.65 23.28
C SER A 100 -18.06 -0.10 21.96
N LEU A 101 -17.13 0.05 21.01
CA LEU A 101 -17.20 -0.58 19.70
C LEU A 101 -16.49 -1.94 19.64
N GLY A 102 -15.78 -2.35 20.70
CA GLY A 102 -14.95 -3.56 20.69
C GLY A 102 -13.77 -3.49 19.70
N LEU A 103 -13.36 -2.29 19.28
CA LEU A 103 -12.30 -2.08 18.30
C LEU A 103 -10.97 -1.72 18.96
N PRO A 104 -9.82 -2.09 18.36
CA PRO A 104 -8.53 -1.61 18.84
C PRO A 104 -8.45 -0.08 18.75
N ARG A 105 -7.93 0.56 19.81
CA ARG A 105 -7.74 2.02 19.88
C ARG A 105 -7.00 2.58 18.67
N ALA A 106 -5.99 1.86 18.18
CA ALA A 106 -5.21 2.26 17.01
C ALA A 106 -6.08 2.44 15.77
N ILE A 107 -7.02 1.54 15.53
CA ILE A 107 -7.91 1.58 14.36
C ILE A 107 -8.87 2.76 14.44
N VAL A 108 -9.51 2.96 15.59
CA VAL A 108 -10.39 4.12 15.80
C VAL A 108 -9.62 5.44 15.59
N HIS A 109 -8.40 5.52 16.10
CA HIS A 109 -7.54 6.70 15.88
C HIS A 109 -7.16 6.88 14.40
N GLU A 110 -6.82 5.81 13.68
CA GLU A 110 -6.53 5.89 12.24
C GLU A 110 -7.76 6.33 11.43
N ILE A 111 -8.95 5.82 11.74
CA ILE A 111 -10.21 6.20 11.06
C ILE A 111 -10.47 7.69 11.27
N LEU A 112 -10.37 8.17 12.51
CA LEU A 112 -10.54 9.59 12.83
C LEU A 112 -9.57 10.48 12.06
N LYS A 113 -8.30 10.06 11.92
CA LYS A 113 -7.24 10.85 11.28
C LYS A 113 -7.24 10.78 9.76
N LYS A 114 -7.42 9.59 9.17
CA LYS A 114 -7.25 9.34 7.73
C LYS A 114 -8.56 9.48 6.96
N ASP A 115 -9.64 8.91 7.49
CA ASP A 115 -10.92 8.77 6.77
C ASP A 115 -11.82 9.98 7.07
N ILE A 116 -12.00 10.31 8.35
CA ILE A 116 -12.83 11.44 8.80
C ILE A 116 -12.05 12.77 8.79
N LYS A 117 -10.71 12.70 8.76
CA LYS A 117 -9.80 13.86 8.71
C LYS A 117 -9.99 14.86 9.86
N PHE A 118 -10.19 14.38 11.08
CA PHE A 118 -10.16 15.24 12.26
C PHE A 118 -8.79 15.91 12.42
N HIS A 119 -8.80 17.24 12.52
CA HIS A 119 -7.62 18.03 12.83
C HIS A 119 -7.42 18.12 14.34
N PRO A 120 -6.17 18.19 14.82
CA PRO A 120 -5.89 18.49 16.22
C PRO A 120 -6.64 19.76 16.66
N PHE A 121 -7.26 19.71 17.84
CA PHE A 121 -7.92 20.88 18.40
C PHE A 121 -6.90 21.98 18.68
N LYS A 122 -7.10 23.16 18.07
CA LYS A 122 -6.31 24.35 18.36
C LYS A 122 -7.00 25.10 19.50
N ILE A 123 -6.39 25.10 20.69
CA ILE A 123 -6.87 25.90 21.81
C ILE A 123 -6.75 27.36 21.42
N GLN A 124 -7.87 28.08 21.38
CA GLN A 124 -7.88 29.53 21.27
C GLN A 124 -8.02 30.08 22.68
N ILE A 125 -6.92 30.63 23.20
CA ILE A 125 -6.94 31.40 24.44
C ILE A 125 -7.26 32.83 24.03
N ILE A 126 -8.47 33.26 24.35
CA ILE A 126 -8.90 34.64 24.16
C ILE A 126 -8.73 35.32 25.50
N GLN A 127 -7.87 36.33 25.57
CA GLN A 127 -7.76 37.19 26.74
C GLN A 127 -8.71 38.36 26.54
N GLU A 128 -9.60 38.57 27.50
CA GLU A 128 -10.43 39.77 27.56
C GLU A 128 -9.54 40.95 27.92
N LEU A 129 -9.48 41.95 27.04
CA LEU A 129 -8.79 43.22 27.32
C LEU A 129 -9.67 44.05 28.24
N LYS A 130 -9.18 44.32 29.45
CA LYS A 130 -9.84 45.23 30.40
C LYS A 130 -9.34 46.64 30.16
N GLU A 131 -10.13 47.64 30.56
CA GLU A 131 -9.75 49.07 30.42
C GLU A 131 -8.38 49.40 31.05
N ASN A 132 -7.98 48.64 32.07
CA ASN A 132 -6.70 48.80 32.76
C ASN A 132 -5.50 48.20 32.01
N ASP A 133 -5.71 47.34 31.01
CA ASP A 133 -4.63 46.72 30.22
C ASP A 133 -4.03 47.70 29.18
N CYS A 134 -4.70 48.83 28.94
CA CYS A 134 -4.30 49.86 27.97
C CYS A 134 -3.22 50.82 28.49
N VAL A 135 -2.76 50.67 29.74
CA VAL A 135 -1.94 51.70 30.42
C VAL A 135 -0.60 51.12 30.85
N THR A 136 0.33 50.90 29.91
CA THR A 136 1.77 50.92 30.20
C THR A 136 2.57 51.09 28.90
N GLN A 137 2.57 52.30 28.34
CA GLN A 137 3.68 52.73 27.49
C GLN A 137 4.75 53.31 28.41
N PHE A 138 5.73 52.48 28.77
CA PHE A 138 6.97 52.95 29.37
C PHE A 138 7.73 53.82 28.36
N PHE A 139 7.79 55.12 28.61
CA PHE A 139 8.82 55.99 28.05
C PHE A 139 10.08 55.84 28.91
N LEU A 140 11.13 55.26 28.34
CA LEU A 140 12.53 55.48 28.71
C LEU A 140 13.35 55.67 27.43
#